data_AF-A0A7G2MHA4-F1
#
_entry.id   AF-A0A7G2MHA4-F1
#
_cell.length_a   1.000
_cell.length_b   1.000
_cell.length_c   1.000
_cell.angle_alpha   90.00
_cell.angle_beta   90.00
_cell.angle_gamma   90.00
#
_symmetry.space_group_name_H-M   'P 1'
#
loop_
_entity.id
_entity.type
_entity.pdbx_description
1 polymer ?
#
loop_
_entity_poly.entity_id
_entity_poly.type
_entity_poly.pdbx_seq_one_letter_code
_entity_poly.pdbx_strand_id
1 'polypeptide(L)' 'MFSYEELKARIEHEKNSLRFYVLYWHILKKDMSEEELERMIDFHLDRLIELLRLKG' A
#
# COMPACT_ATOMS: atom_id res chain seq x y z
N MET A 1 17.73 11.02 2.95
CA MET A 1 17.78 10.28 1.68
C MET A 1 17.82 8.80 2.05
N PHE A 2 16.89 7.97 1.57
CA PHE A 2 16.93 6.54 1.85
C PHE A 2 18.11 5.90 1.12
N SER A 3 18.67 4.84 1.70
CA SER A 3 19.52 3.92 0.94
C SER A 3 18.68 3.19 -0.12
N TYR A 4 19.34 2.66 -1.16
CA TYR A 4 18.66 1.89 -2.20
C TYR A 4 17.90 0.67 -1.65
N GLU A 5 18.48 -0.04 -0.69
CA GLU A 5 17.85 -1.20 -0.05
C GLU A 5 16.65 -0.81 0.82
N GLU A 6 16.74 0.31 1.56
CA GLU A 6 15.59 0.83 2.32
C GLU A 6 14.44 1.25 1.40
N LEU A 7 14.76 1.89 0.27
CA LEU A 7 13.76 2.28 -0.72
C LEU A 7 13.06 1.05 -1.32
N LYS A 8 13.84 0.03 -1.67
CA LYS A 8 13.32 -1.24 -2.19
C LYS A 8 12.43 -1.95 -1.18
N ALA A 9 12.84 -2.03 0.09
CA ALA A 9 12.07 -2.64 1.15
C ALA A 9 10.74 -1.91 1.40
N ARG A 10 10.75 -0.56 1.37
CA ARG A 10 9.53 0.26 1.49
C ARG A 10 8.57 0.05 0.32
N ILE A 11 9.07 0.02 -0.92
CA ILE A 11 8.26 -0.28 -2.11
C ILE A 11 7.61 -1.66 -1.97
N GLU A 12 8.36 -2.66 -1.53
CA GLU A 12 7.84 -4.02 -1.36
C GLU A 12 6.79 -4.09 -0.25
N HIS A 13 6.97 -3.32 0.83
CA HIS A 13 5.98 -3.19 1.89
C HIS A 13 4.64 -2.62 1.39
N GLU A 14 4.65 -1.53 0.61
CA GLU A 14 3.41 -0.96 0.06
C GLU A 14 2.73 -1.92 -0.92
N LYS A 15 3.50 -2.62 -1.76
CA LYS A 15 2.96 -3.66 -2.67
C LYS A 15 2.29 -4.80 -1.91
N ASN A 16 2.90 -5.27 -0.83
CA ASN A 16 2.32 -6.34 -0.02
C ASN A 16 1.08 -5.86 0.74
N SER A 17 1.07 -4.61 1.20
CA SER A 17 -0.10 -3.99 1.83
C SER A 17 -1.26 -3.90 0.84
N LEU A 18 -1.03 -3.46 -0.40
CA LEU A 18 -2.06 -3.43 -1.44
C LEU A 18 -2.58 -4.84 -1.79
N ARG A 19 -1.68 -5.83 -1.90
CA ARG A 19 -2.07 -7.24 -2.11
C ARG A 19 -2.94 -7.78 -0.98
N PHE A 20 -2.68 -7.38 0.27
CA PHE A 20 -3.49 -7.78 1.40
C PHE A 20 -4.95 -7.36 1.22
N TYR A 21 -5.23 -6.12 0.80
CA TYR A 21 -6.60 -5.68 0.55
C TYR A 21 -7.30 -6.48 -0.55
N VAL A 22 -6.59 -6.82 -1.64
CA VAL A 22 -7.15 -7.65 -2.72
C VAL A 22 -7.49 -9.06 -2.24
N LEU A 23 -6.60 -9.68 -1.46
CA LEU A 23 -6.77 -11.07 -1.00
C LEU A 23 -7.83 -11.20 0.10
N TYR A 24 -7.96 -10.20 0.96
CA TYR A 24 -8.79 -10.26 2.15
C TYR A 24 -10.01 -9.33 2.11
N TRP A 25 -10.32 -8.71 0.96
CA TRP A 25 -11.44 -7.77 0.79
C TRP A 25 -12.75 -8.24 1.44
N HIS A 26 -13.17 -9.47 1.14
CA HIS A 26 -14.42 -10.04 1.67
C HIS A 26 -14.41 -10.27 3.18
N ILE A 27 -13.23 -10.45 3.78
CA ILE A 27 -13.08 -10.59 5.23
C ILE A 27 -13.09 -9.20 5.88
N LEU A 28 -12.34 -8.25 5.32
CA LEU A 28 -12.24 -6.89 5.83
C LEU A 28 -13.58 -6.14 5.82
N LYS A 29 -14.40 -6.37 4.78
CA LYS A 29 -15.75 -5.81 4.67
C LYS A 29 -16.73 -6.25 5.76
N LYS A 30 -16.36 -7.22 6.61
CA LYS A 30 -17.18 -7.61 7.77
C LYS A 30 -17.10 -6.60 8.90
N ASP A 31 -15.95 -5.93 9.03
CA ASP A 31 -15.63 -5.06 10.17
C ASP A 31 -15.40 -3.60 9.74
N MET A 32 -15.23 -3.34 8.44
CA MET A 32 -15.00 -2.00 7.87
C MET A 32 -15.93 -1.73 6.68
N SER A 33 -16.31 -0.47 6.50
CA SER A 33 -17.04 -0.04 5.31
C SER A 33 -16.16 -0.06 4.07
N GLU A 34 -16.77 -0.15 2.88
CA GLU A 34 -16.03 -0.06 1.61
C GLU A 34 -15.27 1.26 1.50
N GLU A 35 -15.90 2.37 1.89
CA GLU A 35 -15.29 3.70 1.84
C GLU A 35 -14.05 3.81 2.74
N GLU A 36 -14.07 3.19 3.92
CA GLU A 36 -12.88 3.13 4.78
C GLU A 36 -11.75 2.29 4.17
N LEU A 37 -12.10 1.17 3.53
CA LEU A 37 -11.11 0.31 2.87
C LEU A 37 -10.52 1.00 1.63
N GLU A 38 -11.35 1.68 0.84
CA GLU A 38 -10.91 2.48 -0.31
C GLU A 38 -9.94 3.58 0.13
N ARG A 39 -10.26 4.34 1.18
CA ARG A 39 -9.33 5.35 1.74
C ARG A 39 -7.98 4.77 2.15
N MET A 40 -7.97 3.56 2.72
CA MET A 40 -6.72 2.90 3.12
C MET A 40 -5.93 2.43 1.91
N ILE A 41 -6.60 1.91 0.88
CA ILE A 41 -5.97 1.54 -0.39
C ILE A 41 -5.36 2.77 -1.06
N ASP A 42 -6.11 3.87 -1.14
CA ASP A 42 -5.63 5.14 -1.71
C ASP A 42 -4.38 5.65 -0.99
N PHE A 43 -4.36 5.59 0.34
CA PHE A 43 -3.18 5.96 1.13
C PHE A 43 -1.94 5.12 0.75
N HIS A 44 -2.07 3.81 0.60
CA HIS A 44 -0.97 2.94 0.21
C HIS A 44 -0.54 3.16 -1.25
N LEU A 45 -1.49 3.47 -2.14
CA LEU A 45 -1.21 3.83 -3.53
C LEU A 45 -0.41 5.13 -3.64
N ASP A 46 -0.84 6.18 -2.94
CA ASP A 46 -0.15 7.48 -2.93
C ASP A 46 1.29 7.33 -2.43
N ARG A 47 1.49 6.60 -1.32
CA ARG A 47 2.83 6.29 -0.80
C ARG A 47 3.68 5.50 -1.79
N LEU A 48 3.11 4.49 -2.45
CA LEU A 48 3.83 3.72 -3.46
C LEU A 48 4.26 4.61 -4.63
N ILE A 49 3.40 5.52 -5.09
CA ILE A 49 3.71 6.49 -6.16
C ILE A 49 4.88 7.38 -5.75
N GLU A 50 4.86 7.92 -4.52
CA GLU A 50 5.97 8.74 -3.99
C GLU A 50 7.28 7.97 -3.94
N LEU A 51 7.27 6.73 -3.43
CA LEU A 51 8.47 5.89 -3.35
C LEU A 51 9.01 5.53 -4.73
N LEU A 52 8.14 5.27 -5.71
CA LEU A 52 8.55 4.98 -7.08
C LEU A 52 9.18 6.20 -7.76
N ARG A 53 8.71 7.42 -7.46
CA ARG A 53 9.34 8.67 -7.94
C ARG A 53 10.74 8.87 -7.37
N LEU A 54 11.00 8.42 -6.14
CA LEU A 54 12.34 8.49 -5.52
C LEU A 54 13.31 7.43 -6.07
N LYS A 55 12.80 6.42 -6.77
CA LYS A 55 13.61 5.35 -7.38
C LYS A 55 14.12 5.73 -8.77
N GLY A 56 13.40 6.59 -9.49
CA GLY A 56 13.77 7.15 -10.80
C GLY A 56 14.60 8.43 -10.67
#